data_AF-A0AAD7D1Y6-F1
#
_entry.id   AF-A0AAD7D1Y6-F1
#
_cell.length_a   1.000
_cell.length_b   1.000
_cell.length_c   1.000
_cell.angle_alpha   90.00
_cell.angle_beta   90.00
_cell.angle_gamma   90.00
#
_symmetry.space_group_name_H-M   'P 1'
#
loop_
_entity.id
_entity.type
_entity.pdbx_description
1 polymer ?
#
loop_
_entity_poly.entity_id
_entity_poly.type
_entity_poly.pdbx_seq_one_letter_code
_entity_poly.pdbx_strand_id
1 'polypeptide(L)'
;MSSESDNKDPVRVAAGLKATLHRDNVSDEAKQHAEERLKEMGAISADQQPLSTRELGGYKATLNNDATSDKAKAHAREILEAAGHTTVVGEDVDTDEHKVRVLAGYKAALHNPRVSEEAKQHAREYLQEHGGI
;
A
#
# COMPACT_ATOMS: atom_id res chain seq x y z
N MET A 1 -40.16 -21.48 -15.68
CA MET A 1 -40.14 -20.11 -15.15
C MET A 1 -38.69 -19.76 -14.87
N SER A 2 -38.01 -19.17 -15.86
CA SER A 2 -36.59 -18.84 -15.77
C SER A 2 -36.47 -17.40 -15.29
N SER A 3 -35.97 -17.19 -14.08
CA SER A 3 -35.87 -15.86 -13.48
C SER A 3 -34.74 -15.06 -14.14
N GLU A 4 -35.14 -13.91 -14.70
CA GLU A 4 -34.32 -12.78 -15.11
C GLU A 4 -33.19 -12.48 -14.10
N SER A 5 -31.97 -12.92 -14.40
CA SER A 5 -30.76 -12.35 -13.82
C SER A 5 -30.51 -10.99 -14.47
N ASP A 6 -31.35 -10.05 -14.07
CA ASP A 6 -31.28 -8.63 -14.37
C ASP A 6 -29.88 -8.08 -14.05
N ASN A 7 -29.42 -7.17 -14.90
CA ASN A 7 -28.10 -6.55 -14.96
C ASN A 7 -27.78 -5.69 -13.70
N LYS A 8 -27.69 -6.31 -12.53
CA LYS A 8 -27.44 -5.65 -11.25
C LYS A 8 -25.95 -5.62 -10.99
N ASP A 9 -25.42 -4.42 -10.84
CA ASP A 9 -24.02 -4.18 -10.44
C ASP A 9 -23.75 -4.90 -9.11
N PRO A 10 -22.88 -5.92 -9.09
CA PRO A 10 -22.65 -6.74 -7.92
C PRO A 10 -22.05 -5.93 -6.75
N VAL A 11 -21.36 -4.81 -7.04
CA VAL A 11 -20.86 -3.89 -6.01
C VAL A 11 -22.01 -3.20 -5.26
N ARG A 12 -23.04 -2.78 -5.99
CA ARG A 12 -24.24 -2.16 -5.38
C ARG A 12 -25.04 -3.16 -4.56
N VAL A 13 -25.14 -4.40 -5.04
CA VAL A 13 -25.83 -5.48 -4.32
C VAL A 13 -25.11 -5.79 -3.01
N ALA A 14 -23.78 -5.94 -3.05
CA ALA A 14 -22.98 -6.16 -1.85
C ALA A 14 -23.08 -4.98 -0.85
N ALA A 15 -23.07 -3.74 -1.33
CA ALA A 15 -23.26 -2.56 -0.48
C ALA A 15 -24.63 -2.55 0.23
N GLY A 16 -25.70 -2.92 -0.48
CA GLY A 16 -27.04 -3.04 0.08
C GLY A 16 -27.12 -4.13 1.18
N LEU A 17 -26.53 -5.29 0.93
CA LEU A 17 -26.47 -6.38 1.92
C LEU A 17 -25.65 -5.97 3.15
N LYS A 18 -24.52 -5.26 2.98
CA LYS A 18 -23.73 -4.74 4.10
C LYS A 18 -24.53 -3.74 4.95
N ALA A 19 -25.36 -2.91 4.32
CA ALA A 19 -26.25 -2.00 5.04
C ALA A 19 -27.32 -2.75 5.86
N THR A 20 -27.83 -3.88 5.36
CA THR A 20 -28.78 -4.70 6.13
C THR A 20 -28.17 -5.30 7.40
N LEU A 21 -26.89 -5.66 7.39
CA LEU A 21 -26.18 -6.17 8.57
C LEU A 21 -26.07 -5.15 9.71
N HIS A 22 -25.94 -3.86 9.38
CA HIS A 22 -25.73 -2.80 10.37
C HIS A 22 -27.04 -2.17 10.89
N ARG A 23 -28.19 -2.50 10.30
CA ARG A 23 -29.47 -1.91 10.72
C ARG A 23 -30.04 -2.61 11.96
N ASP A 24 -30.48 -1.82 12.93
CA ASP A 24 -31.07 -2.32 14.18
C ASP A 24 -32.51 -2.81 14.03
N ASN A 25 -33.20 -2.39 12.96
CA ASN A 25 -34.60 -2.73 12.68
C ASN A 25 -34.75 -3.92 11.70
N VAL A 26 -33.72 -4.74 11.55
CA VAL A 26 -33.69 -5.92 10.68
C VAL A 26 -33.59 -7.16 11.54
N SER A 27 -34.35 -8.21 11.19
CA SER A 27 -34.33 -9.48 11.93
C SER A 27 -33.00 -10.20 11.79
N ASP A 28 -32.69 -11.05 12.77
CA ASP A 28 -31.44 -11.82 12.79
C ASP A 28 -31.36 -12.80 11.62
N GLU A 29 -32.48 -13.40 11.22
CA GLU A 29 -32.57 -14.28 10.05
C GLU A 29 -32.24 -13.53 8.75
N ALA A 30 -32.71 -12.28 8.61
CA ALA A 30 -32.41 -11.45 7.45
C ALA A 30 -30.93 -11.02 7.43
N LYS A 31 -30.32 -10.79 8.60
CA LYS A 31 -28.88 -10.52 8.71
C LYS A 31 -28.05 -11.75 8.32
N GLN A 32 -28.41 -12.93 8.83
CA GLN A 32 -27.74 -14.19 8.47
C GLN A 32 -27.80 -14.46 6.97
N HIS A 33 -28.98 -14.31 6.36
CA HIS A 33 -29.13 -14.50 4.92
C HIS A 33 -28.33 -13.45 4.11
N ALA A 34 -28.25 -12.20 4.57
CA ALA A 34 -27.42 -11.18 3.95
C ALA A 34 -25.92 -11.53 4.04
N GLU A 35 -25.49 -12.10 5.16
CA GLU A 35 -24.11 -12.56 5.37
C GLU A 35 -23.76 -13.76 4.47
N GLU A 36 -24.63 -14.75 4.39
CA GLU A 36 -24.47 -15.90 3.49
C GLU A 36 -24.41 -15.46 2.03
N ARG A 37 -25.30 -14.54 1.63
CA ARG A 37 -25.31 -14.02 0.25
C ARG A 37 -24.07 -13.21 -0.07
N LEU A 38 -23.50 -12.48 0.90
CA LEU A 38 -22.21 -11.80 0.75
C LEU A 38 -21.03 -12.76 0.61
N LYS A 39 -21.05 -13.88 1.36
CA LYS A 39 -20.07 -14.97 1.24
C LYS A 39 -20.18 -15.69 -0.10
N GLU A 40 -21.40 -15.99 -0.54
CA GLU A 40 -21.70 -16.67 -1.81
C GLU A 40 -21.39 -15.81 -3.04
N MET A 41 -21.68 -14.50 -2.97
CA MET A 41 -21.23 -13.52 -3.96
C MET A 41 -19.71 -13.34 -3.97
N GLY A 42 -19.00 -14.10 -3.14
CA GLY A 42 -17.56 -14.27 -3.19
C GLY A 42 -16.88 -12.96 -2.95
N ALA A 43 -17.13 -12.33 -1.79
CA ALA A 43 -16.33 -11.23 -1.27
C ALA A 43 -15.71 -10.39 -2.40
N ILE A 44 -16.55 -9.75 -3.21
CA ILE A 44 -16.13 -8.55 -3.93
C ILE A 44 -15.95 -7.50 -2.83
N SER A 45 -14.92 -7.71 -2.03
CA SER A 45 -14.24 -6.66 -1.32
C SER A 45 -13.90 -5.68 -2.43
N ALA A 46 -14.68 -4.60 -2.50
CA ALA A 46 -14.32 -3.44 -3.28
C ALA A 46 -12.88 -2.95 -2.93
N ASP A 47 -12.30 -3.47 -1.84
CA ASP A 47 -10.91 -3.35 -1.39
C ASP A 47 -9.87 -4.22 -2.11
N GLN A 48 -10.22 -5.16 -2.99
CA GLN A 48 -9.21 -6.00 -3.67
C GLN A 48 -8.79 -5.51 -5.05
N GLN A 49 -9.15 -4.28 -5.43
CA GLN A 49 -8.33 -3.63 -6.44
C GLN A 49 -6.96 -3.39 -5.83
N PRO A 50 -5.87 -3.90 -6.43
CA PRO A 50 -4.54 -3.62 -5.93
C PRO A 50 -4.39 -2.11 -5.84
N LEU A 51 -4.16 -1.60 -4.64
CA LEU A 51 -4.00 -0.17 -4.42
C LEU A 51 -2.96 0.35 -5.38
N SER A 52 -3.29 1.43 -6.06
CA SER A 52 -2.34 2.08 -6.96
C SER A 52 -1.11 2.51 -6.17
N THR A 53 0.05 2.59 -6.84
CA THR A 53 1.28 3.12 -6.25
C THR A 53 1.05 4.49 -5.59
N ARG A 54 0.13 5.30 -6.13
CA ARG A 54 -0.25 6.60 -5.59
C ARG A 54 -1.01 6.48 -4.26
N GLU A 55 -1.98 5.58 -4.16
CA GLU A 55 -2.74 5.36 -2.92
C GLU A 55 -1.84 4.81 -1.81
N LEU A 56 -0.98 3.85 -2.14
CA LEU A 56 0.03 3.32 -1.24
C LEU A 56 0.99 4.43 -0.75
N GLY A 57 1.41 5.33 -1.64
CA GLY A 57 2.18 6.52 -1.29
C GLY A 57 1.44 7.44 -0.32
N GLY A 58 0.13 7.60 -0.50
CA GLY A 58 -0.74 8.35 0.40
C GLY A 58 -0.77 7.76 1.81
N TYR A 59 -0.98 6.44 1.94
CA TYR A 59 -0.95 5.77 3.25
C TYR A 59 0.42 5.89 3.92
N LYS A 60 1.53 5.78 3.17
CA LYS A 60 2.88 6.04 3.73
C LYS A 60 3.02 7.47 4.26
N ALA A 61 2.48 8.46 3.54
CA ALA A 61 2.49 9.84 4.00
C ALA A 61 1.69 10.02 5.30
N THR A 62 0.56 9.31 5.47
CA THR A 62 -0.19 9.36 6.74
C THR A 62 0.63 8.83 7.91
N LEU A 63 1.47 7.81 7.73
CA LEU A 63 2.31 7.30 8.82
C LEU A 63 3.34 8.33 9.31
N ASN A 64 3.91 9.10 8.38
CA ASN A 64 4.96 10.07 8.67
C ASN A 64 4.45 11.48 9.02
N ASN A 65 3.14 11.70 8.95
CA ASN A 65 2.55 13.00 9.28
C ASN A 65 2.20 13.08 10.77
N ASP A 66 2.86 14.00 11.48
CA ASP A 66 2.65 14.23 12.91
C ASP A 66 1.23 14.72 13.25
N ALA A 67 0.56 15.39 12.32
CA ALA A 67 -0.81 15.90 12.52
C ALA A 67 -1.89 14.82 12.31
N THR A 68 -1.53 13.58 11.97
CA THR A 68 -2.51 12.50 11.79
C THR A 68 -2.74 11.73 13.09
N SER A 69 -3.97 11.27 13.29
CA SER A 69 -4.36 10.54 14.48
C SER A 69 -3.78 9.13 14.51
N ASP A 70 -3.61 8.57 15.71
CA ASP A 70 -3.10 7.21 15.90
C ASP A 70 -3.99 6.16 15.23
N LYS A 71 -5.31 6.38 15.21
CA LYS A 71 -6.27 5.52 14.52
C LYS A 71 -6.06 5.54 13.00
N ALA A 72 -5.79 6.72 12.42
CA ALA A 72 -5.50 6.83 10.99
C ALA A 72 -4.17 6.17 10.64
N LYS A 73 -3.14 6.34 11.48
CA LYS A 73 -1.84 5.67 11.32
C LYS A 73 -1.97 4.16 11.43
N ALA A 74 -2.74 3.65 12.40
CA ALA A 74 -2.99 2.22 12.56
C ALA A 74 -3.65 1.62 11.31
N HIS A 75 -4.70 2.26 10.81
CA HIS A 75 -5.38 1.83 9.59
C HIS A 75 -4.45 1.88 8.36
N ALA A 76 -3.64 2.92 8.23
CA ALA A 76 -2.68 3.01 7.14
C ALA A 76 -1.63 1.90 7.17
N ARG A 77 -1.18 1.46 8.36
CA ARG A 77 -0.28 0.30 8.50
C ARG A 77 -0.95 -0.98 8.02
N GLU A 78 -2.17 -1.24 8.48
CA GLU A 78 -2.95 -2.43 8.10
C GLU A 78 -3.12 -2.52 6.57
N ILE A 79 -3.47 -1.39 5.93
CA ILE A 79 -3.62 -1.33 4.48
C ILE A 79 -2.31 -1.58 3.74
N LEU A 80 -1.20 -1.00 4.21
CA LEU A 80 0.11 -1.20 3.60
C LEU A 80 0.60 -2.65 3.76
N GLU A 81 0.38 -3.26 4.93
CA GLU A 81 0.68 -4.66 5.20
C GLU A 81 -0.14 -5.60 4.32
N ALA A 82 -1.45 -5.37 4.20
CA ALA A 82 -2.33 -6.14 3.33
C ALA A 82 -1.91 -6.06 1.85
N ALA A 83 -1.36 -4.93 1.42
CA ALA A 83 -0.83 -4.73 0.08
C ALA A 83 0.57 -5.35 -0.14
N GLY A 84 1.15 -6.04 0.87
CA GLY A 84 2.51 -6.57 0.80
C GLY A 84 3.60 -5.49 0.89
N HIS A 85 3.22 -4.26 1.24
CA HIS A 85 4.12 -3.19 1.64
C HIS A 85 4.22 -3.16 3.16
N THR A 86 4.73 -4.23 3.75
CA THR A 86 5.07 -4.25 5.17
C THR A 86 5.96 -3.06 5.50
N THR A 87 5.38 -2.06 6.16
CA THR A 87 6.09 -0.95 6.82
C THR A 87 6.54 -1.36 8.20
N VAL A 88 6.87 -2.65 8.39
CA VAL A 88 8.02 -2.90 9.24
C VAL A 88 9.09 -2.13 8.50
N VAL A 89 9.38 -0.93 9.00
CA VAL A 89 10.73 -0.39 8.94
C VAL A 89 11.52 -1.53 9.55
N GLY A 90 11.90 -2.50 8.72
CA GLY A 90 13.16 -3.12 8.91
C GLY A 90 14.06 -1.90 8.92
N GLU A 91 14.42 -1.48 10.12
CA GLU A 91 15.69 -0.82 10.34
C GLU A 91 16.82 -1.66 9.71
N ASP A 92 16.51 -2.91 9.33
CA ASP A 92 17.19 -3.85 8.46
C ASP A 92 16.63 -3.95 7.01
N VAL A 93 16.19 -2.87 6.34
CA VAL A 93 16.29 -2.86 4.86
C VAL A 93 17.78 -2.90 4.58
N ASP A 94 18.28 -4.13 4.45
CA ASP A 94 19.66 -4.56 4.27
C ASP A 94 20.57 -3.36 4.05
N THR A 95 21.13 -2.83 5.15
CA THR A 95 21.97 -1.62 5.09
C THR A 95 23.08 -1.79 4.06
N ASP A 96 23.45 -3.04 3.76
CA ASP A 96 24.38 -3.41 2.72
C ASP A 96 23.82 -3.21 1.30
N GLU A 97 22.61 -3.66 0.96
CA GLU A 97 21.99 -3.31 -0.33
C GLU A 97 21.83 -1.79 -0.52
N HIS A 98 21.45 -1.07 0.54
CA HIS A 98 21.40 0.40 0.48
C HIS A 98 22.79 1.00 0.20
N LYS A 99 23.82 0.58 0.94
CA LYS A 99 25.21 1.00 0.70
C LYS A 99 25.65 0.68 -0.73
N VAL A 100 25.37 -0.53 -1.23
CA VAL A 100 25.74 -0.95 -2.59
C VAL A 100 25.10 -0.03 -3.63
N ARG A 101 23.81 0.32 -3.48
CA ARG A 101 23.11 1.25 -4.38
C ARG A 101 23.69 2.66 -4.30
N VAL A 102 24.01 3.14 -3.10
CA VAL A 102 24.64 4.45 -2.90
C VAL A 102 26.01 4.50 -3.58
N LEU A 103 26.88 3.50 -3.37
CA LEU A 103 28.18 3.40 -4.01
C LEU A 103 28.05 3.31 -5.54
N ALA A 104 27.09 2.54 -6.06
CA ALA A 104 26.82 2.48 -7.50
C ALA A 104 26.40 3.84 -8.08
N GLY A 105 25.58 4.60 -7.35
CA GLY A 105 25.19 5.96 -7.71
C GLY A 105 26.37 6.92 -7.79
N TYR A 106 27.26 6.91 -6.79
CA TYR A 106 28.47 7.72 -6.82
C TYR A 106 29.42 7.31 -7.96
N LYS A 107 29.57 6.02 -8.26
CA LYS A 107 30.32 5.55 -9.44
C LYS A 107 29.72 6.09 -10.74
N ALA A 108 28.40 6.05 -10.87
CA ALA A 108 27.72 6.59 -12.05
C ALA A 108 27.94 8.11 -12.19
N ALA A 109 27.95 8.84 -11.06
CA ALA A 109 28.23 10.28 -11.06
C ALA A 109 29.63 10.62 -11.60
N LEU A 110 30.65 9.80 -11.34
CA LEU A 110 32.01 9.99 -11.86
C LEU A 110 32.08 9.93 -13.39
N HIS A 111 31.27 9.09 -14.01
CA HIS A 111 31.24 8.89 -15.46
C HIS A 111 30.24 9.78 -16.19
N ASN A 112 29.37 10.48 -15.46
CA ASN A 112 28.34 11.31 -16.06
C ASN A 112 28.94 12.66 -16.52
N PRO A 113 28.92 12.97 -17.84
CA PRO A 113 29.46 14.23 -18.35
C PRO A 113 28.66 15.47 -17.91
N ARG A 114 27.44 15.29 -17.39
CA ARG A 114 26.59 16.39 -16.87
C ARG A 114 26.86 16.73 -15.41
N VAL A 115 27.72 15.99 -14.72
CA VAL A 115 28.09 16.25 -13.33
C VAL A 115 29.33 17.14 -13.32
N SER A 116 29.34 18.16 -12.44
CA SER A 116 30.48 19.08 -12.31
C SER A 116 31.71 18.39 -11.73
N GLU A 117 32.88 18.97 -11.95
CA GLU A 117 34.13 18.38 -11.46
C GLU A 117 34.21 18.38 -9.93
N GLU A 118 33.65 19.39 -9.26
CA GLU A 118 33.56 19.45 -7.80
C GLU A 118 32.67 18.32 -7.24
N ALA A 119 31.53 18.06 -7.88
CA ALA A 119 30.63 16.98 -7.50
C ALA A 119 31.25 15.59 -7.77
N LYS A 120 32.04 15.45 -8.83
CA LYS A 120 32.83 14.23 -9.08
C LYS A 120 33.94 14.05 -8.04
N GLN A 121 34.60 15.12 -7.63
CA GLN A 121 35.63 15.05 -6.59
C GLN A 121 35.04 14.56 -5.27
N HIS A 122 33.92 15.13 -4.84
CA HIS A 122 33.17 14.66 -3.67
C HIS A 122 32.73 13.20 -3.81
N ALA A 123 32.28 12.79 -5.00
CA ALA A 123 31.93 11.40 -5.26
C ALA A 123 33.14 10.45 -5.12
N ARG A 124 34.35 10.86 -5.53
CA ARG A 124 35.57 10.06 -5.32
C ARG A 124 35.92 9.92 -3.85
N GLU A 125 35.89 11.02 -3.10
CA GLU A 125 36.18 11.03 -1.66
C GLU A 125 35.22 10.11 -0.90
N TYR A 126 33.92 10.22 -1.19
CA TYR A 126 32.91 9.36 -0.58
C TYR A 126 33.15 7.88 -0.87
N LEU A 127 33.46 7.54 -2.12
CA LEU A 127 33.76 6.16 -2.51
C LEU A 127 35.05 5.63 -1.87
N GLN A 128 36.08 6.46 -1.64
CA GLN A 128 37.30 6.05 -0.94
C GLN A 128 37.04 5.72 0.53
N GLU A 129 36.25 6.56 1.21
CA GLU A 129 35.90 6.38 2.63
C GLU A 129 35.01 5.15 2.85
N HIS A 130 34.11 4.86 1.91
CA HIS A 130 33.09 3.81 2.05
C HIS A 130 33.41 2.51 1.28
N GLY A 131 34.66 2.31 0.84
CA GLY A 131 35.11 1.06 0.19
C GLY A 131 34.56 0.82 -1.21
N GLY A 132 34.18 1.89 -1.91
CA GLY A 132 33.61 1.88 -3.25
C GLY A 132 34.63 1.88 -4.40
N ILE A 133 35.94 1.97 -4.16
CA ILE A 133 36.99 1.99 -5.19
C ILE A 133 38.16 1.13 -4.78
#